data_AF-A0A965FPA4-F1
#
_entry.id   AF-A0A965FPA4-F1
#
_cell.length_a   1.000
_cell.length_b   1.000
_cell.length_c   1.000
_cell.angle_alpha   90.00
_cell.angle_beta   90.00
_cell.angle_gamma   90.00
#
_symmetry.space_group_name_H-M   'P 1'
#
loop_
_entity.id
_entity.type
_entity.pdbx_description
1 polymer ?
#
loop_
_entity_poly.entity_id
_entity_poly.type
_entity_poly.pdbx_seq_one_letter_code
_entity_poly.pdbx_strand_id
1 'polypeptide(L)'
;MLDEIKLAFAHPIERSMSDQKPNPFDRISVRDYTVSVEIGAFQHERGVEQRVRFNVVVEVNPPQGALEDDVDRILSYDTVTDAIDAALEHERLNLLETVAERVASRILEEPIAARVFVRVEKLDRGPGALGVEIVRDALCADPKTEPHHAAQPRVIFLSNIAIKSENMAQWLDELANQKEPVVLTLGMPEVPRLTVASAIAQRTVDLLSIDQNAWALAAIDGRCRVVSTKTELDWSMKHGLISIWAPSKMILDAVIPPLADAEKAHEYSIWLAQMIKARAITFVDCAVSCVSEIPMSHVDLGAEHI
;
A
#
# COMPACT_ATOMS: atom_id res chain seq x y z
N MET A 1 -32.33 -0.66 -1.22
CA MET A 1 -30.89 -0.75 -0.92
C MET A 1 -30.61 -1.75 0.20
N LEU A 2 -31.20 -1.61 1.41
CA LEU A 2 -31.04 -2.59 2.51
C LEU A 2 -31.52 -4.02 2.19
N ASP A 3 -32.61 -4.16 1.43
CA ASP A 3 -33.07 -5.49 0.99
C ASP A 3 -32.14 -6.13 -0.05
N GLU A 4 -31.47 -5.34 -0.91
CA GLU A 4 -30.60 -5.87 -1.96
C GLU A 4 -29.32 -6.51 -1.41
N ILE A 5 -28.72 -5.94 -0.35
CA ILE A 5 -27.52 -6.51 0.30
C ILE A 5 -27.86 -7.83 0.99
N LYS A 6 -28.98 -7.85 1.74
CA LYS A 6 -29.46 -9.09 2.37
C LYS A 6 -29.73 -10.17 1.33
N LEU A 7 -30.39 -9.81 0.23
CA LEU A 7 -30.68 -10.72 -0.87
C LEU A 7 -29.40 -11.20 -1.58
N ALA A 8 -28.38 -10.36 -1.75
CA ALA A 8 -27.12 -10.77 -2.39
C ALA A 8 -26.46 -11.95 -1.65
N PHE A 9 -26.46 -11.93 -0.32
CA PHE A 9 -25.89 -12.99 0.52
C PHE A 9 -26.87 -14.11 0.91
N ALA A 10 -28.14 -14.00 0.51
CA ALA A 10 -29.19 -14.96 0.84
C ALA A 10 -29.03 -16.31 0.10
N HIS A 11 -29.80 -17.31 0.55
CA HIS A 11 -29.87 -18.61 -0.11
C HIS A 11 -30.38 -18.45 -1.56
N PRO A 12 -29.92 -19.24 -2.56
CA PRO A 12 -30.40 -19.14 -3.95
C PRO A 12 -31.93 -19.04 -4.12
N ILE A 13 -32.67 -19.71 -3.24
CA ILE A 13 -34.15 -19.76 -3.24
C ILE A 13 -34.79 -18.42 -2.82
N GLU A 14 -34.22 -17.72 -1.84
CA GLU A 14 -34.74 -16.41 -1.40
C GLU A 14 -34.48 -15.33 -2.46
N ARG A 15 -33.41 -15.53 -3.25
CA ARG A 15 -33.04 -14.65 -4.37
C ARG A 15 -33.99 -14.77 -5.56
N SER A 16 -34.31 -15.99 -5.99
CA SER A 16 -35.18 -16.24 -7.14
C SER A 16 -36.61 -15.71 -6.96
N MET A 17 -37.07 -15.53 -5.71
CA MET A 17 -38.38 -14.93 -5.43
C MET A 17 -38.38 -13.39 -5.47
N SER A 18 -37.21 -12.75 -5.47
CA SER A 18 -37.06 -11.29 -5.39
C SER A 18 -36.73 -10.60 -6.73
N ASP A 19 -36.24 -11.34 -7.73
CA ASP A 19 -35.80 -10.80 -9.01
C ASP A 19 -36.99 -10.45 -9.92
N GLN A 20 -37.56 -9.25 -9.74
CA GLN A 20 -38.51 -8.60 -10.67
C GLN A 20 -37.83 -7.53 -11.55
N LYS A 21 -36.56 -7.69 -11.92
CA LYS A 21 -35.86 -6.77 -12.84
C LYS A 21 -35.93 -7.28 -14.29
N PRO A 22 -36.16 -6.40 -15.29
CA PRO A 22 -36.41 -6.80 -16.68
C PRO A 22 -35.18 -7.34 -17.45
N ASN A 23 -34.04 -7.50 -16.79
CA ASN A 23 -32.88 -8.20 -17.33
C ASN A 23 -32.06 -8.76 -16.14
N PRO A 24 -32.14 -10.07 -15.82
CA PRO A 24 -31.40 -10.63 -14.70
C PRO A 24 -29.90 -10.66 -15.04
N PHE A 25 -29.06 -10.15 -14.14
CA PHE A 25 -27.61 -10.38 -14.22
C PHE A 25 -27.30 -11.80 -13.76
N ASP A 26 -26.30 -12.43 -14.39
CA ASP A 26 -25.74 -13.67 -13.85
C ASP A 26 -24.88 -13.35 -12.63
N ARG A 27 -24.78 -14.29 -11.69
CA ARG A 27 -24.04 -14.08 -10.43
C ARG A 27 -22.98 -15.15 -10.21
N ILE A 28 -21.76 -14.69 -9.97
CA ILE A 28 -20.64 -15.50 -9.50
C ILE A 28 -20.43 -15.21 -8.02
N SER A 29 -20.25 -16.24 -7.19
CA SER A 29 -20.09 -16.03 -5.75
C SER A 29 -18.98 -16.88 -5.15
N VAL A 30 -18.12 -16.22 -4.38
CA VAL A 30 -17.15 -16.83 -3.46
C VAL A 30 -17.71 -16.69 -2.04
N ARG A 31 -17.80 -17.80 -1.30
CA ARG A 31 -18.43 -17.85 0.02
C ARG A 31 -17.48 -18.44 1.05
N ASP A 32 -17.55 -17.91 2.26
CA ASP A 32 -16.79 -18.36 3.42
C ASP A 32 -15.27 -18.48 3.18
N TYR A 33 -14.72 -17.68 2.25
CA TYR A 33 -13.29 -17.67 1.94
C TYR A 33 -12.53 -17.05 3.10
N THR A 34 -11.78 -17.86 3.85
CA THR A 34 -11.18 -17.44 5.12
C THR A 34 -9.67 -17.44 5.00
N VAL A 35 -9.06 -16.29 5.31
CA VAL A 35 -7.60 -16.08 5.29
C VAL A 35 -7.15 -15.58 6.65
N SER A 36 -6.00 -16.08 7.12
CA SER A 36 -5.32 -15.51 8.29
C SER A 36 -4.49 -14.32 7.84
N VAL A 37 -4.82 -13.13 8.35
CA VAL A 37 -4.08 -11.91 8.03
C VAL A 37 -3.95 -11.02 9.26
N GLU A 38 -2.82 -10.34 9.35
CA GLU A 38 -2.59 -9.30 10.34
C GLU A 38 -3.35 -8.03 9.93
N ILE A 39 -4.48 -7.73 10.59
CA ILE A 39 -5.34 -6.58 10.25
C ILE A 39 -5.90 -5.89 11.49
N GLY A 40 -5.90 -4.56 11.50
CA GLY A 40 -6.60 -3.79 12.52
C GLY A 40 -5.92 -2.48 12.90
N ALA A 41 -6.72 -1.56 13.41
CA ALA A 41 -6.29 -0.21 13.76
C ALA A 41 -5.67 -0.12 15.17
N PHE A 42 -5.88 -1.13 16.03
CA PHE A 42 -5.41 -1.07 17.41
C PHE A 42 -4.02 -1.69 17.59
N GLN A 43 -3.20 -1.10 18.47
CA GLN A 43 -1.83 -1.56 18.74
C GLN A 43 -1.76 -3.02 19.24
N HIS A 44 -2.76 -3.50 19.97
CA HIS A 44 -2.80 -4.89 20.45
C HIS A 44 -3.12 -5.91 19.34
N GLU A 45 -3.58 -5.44 18.17
CA GLU A 45 -3.76 -6.27 16.98
C GLU A 45 -2.44 -6.38 16.18
N ARG A 46 -1.33 -5.79 16.64
CA ARG A 46 -0.01 -5.88 16.00
C ARG A 46 0.71 -7.17 16.36
N GLY A 47 1.27 -7.82 15.35
CA GLY A 47 1.93 -9.14 15.45
C GLY A 47 0.96 -10.29 15.73
N VAL A 48 -0.34 -10.10 15.53
CA VAL A 48 -1.37 -11.14 15.74
C VAL A 48 -2.16 -11.32 14.46
N GLU A 49 -2.09 -12.52 13.88
CA GLU A 49 -2.94 -12.90 12.77
C GLU A 49 -4.38 -13.13 13.25
N GLN A 50 -5.33 -12.65 12.46
CA GLN A 50 -6.76 -12.87 12.68
C GLN A 50 -7.36 -13.50 11.43
N ARG A 51 -8.30 -14.43 11.63
CA ARG A 51 -9.08 -15.00 10.53
C ARG A 51 -10.09 -13.99 10.04
N VAL A 52 -9.92 -13.59 8.79
CA VAL A 52 -10.83 -12.72 8.05
C VAL A 52 -11.56 -13.57 7.02
N ARG A 53 -12.89 -13.46 7.02
CA ARG A 53 -13.77 -14.15 6.10
C ARG A 53 -14.34 -13.21 5.06
N PHE A 54 -14.22 -13.59 3.80
CA PHE A 54 -14.75 -12.89 2.65
C PHE A 54 -15.95 -13.65 2.08
N ASN A 55 -17.02 -12.90 1.81
CA ASN A 55 -18.12 -13.34 0.96
C ASN A 55 -18.27 -12.30 -0.16
N VAL A 56 -18.10 -12.73 -1.40
CA VAL A 56 -18.13 -11.86 -2.57
C VAL A 56 -19.17 -12.38 -3.55
N VAL A 57 -20.01 -11.48 -4.04
CA VAL A 57 -20.96 -11.77 -5.12
C VAL A 57 -20.75 -10.75 -6.22
N VAL A 58 -20.48 -11.24 -7.43
CA VAL A 58 -20.29 -10.42 -8.63
C VAL A 58 -21.50 -10.64 -9.53
N GLU A 59 -22.22 -9.57 -9.85
CA GLU A 59 -23.20 -9.54 -10.93
C GLU A 59 -22.46 -9.24 -12.24
N VAL A 60 -22.58 -10.14 -13.21
CA VAL A 60 -21.95 -10.01 -14.53
C VAL A 60 -22.99 -9.76 -15.62
N ASN A 61 -22.59 -8.99 -16.62
CA ASN A 61 -23.40 -8.81 -17.81
C ASN A 61 -23.57 -10.16 -18.54
N PRO A 62 -24.77 -10.49 -19.03
CA PRO A 62 -24.99 -11.72 -19.76
C PRO A 62 -24.07 -11.75 -21.00
N PRO A 63 -23.44 -12.91 -21.30
CA PRO A 63 -22.50 -13.02 -22.41
C PRO A 63 -23.19 -12.69 -23.74
N GLN A 64 -22.53 -11.89 -24.59
CA GLN A 64 -23.02 -11.57 -25.92
C GLN A 64 -22.66 -12.71 -26.89
N GLY A 65 -23.53 -13.71 -27.00
CA GLY A 65 -23.38 -14.81 -27.97
C GLY A 65 -23.74 -16.18 -27.40
N ALA A 66 -23.43 -17.24 -28.17
CA ALA A 66 -23.55 -18.60 -27.67
C ALA A 66 -22.52 -18.82 -26.54
N LEU A 67 -22.92 -19.53 -25.49
CA LEU A 67 -22.03 -20.07 -24.47
C LEU A 67 -21.16 -21.16 -25.12
N GLU A 68 -20.10 -20.73 -25.80
CA GLU A 68 -18.97 -21.60 -26.09
C GLU A 68 -18.29 -21.86 -24.75
N ASP A 69 -17.94 -23.12 -24.46
CA ASP A 69 -17.27 -23.56 -23.22
C ASP A 69 -15.82 -23.03 -23.16
N ASP A 70 -15.71 -21.71 -23.16
CA ASP A 70 -14.51 -20.91 -23.30
C ASP A 70 -14.31 -20.14 -22.01
N VAL A 71 -13.35 -20.61 -21.22
CA VAL A 71 -13.02 -20.06 -19.90
C VAL A 71 -12.58 -18.59 -20.00
N ASP A 72 -12.03 -18.18 -21.16
CA ASP A 72 -11.53 -16.82 -21.37
C ASP A 72 -12.67 -15.78 -21.55
N ARG A 73 -13.93 -16.23 -21.70
CA ARG A 73 -15.11 -15.37 -21.88
C ARG A 73 -15.92 -15.15 -20.61
N ILE A 74 -15.54 -15.79 -19.51
CA ILE A 74 -16.25 -15.74 -18.24
C ILE A 74 -15.35 -15.20 -17.14
N LEU A 75 -15.95 -14.59 -16.13
CA LEU A 75 -15.23 -14.20 -14.92
C LEU A 75 -15.01 -15.47 -14.11
N SER A 76 -13.76 -15.84 -13.84
CA SER A 76 -13.47 -16.98 -12.97
C SER A 76 -13.65 -16.59 -11.51
N TYR A 77 -14.01 -17.54 -10.66
CA TYR A 77 -13.89 -17.36 -9.21
C TYR A 77 -12.43 -17.20 -8.77
N ASP A 78 -11.47 -17.69 -9.57
CA ASP A 78 -10.04 -17.47 -9.33
C ASP A 78 -9.71 -15.98 -9.40
N THR A 79 -10.29 -15.24 -10.35
CA THR A 79 -10.15 -13.78 -10.44
C THR A 79 -10.64 -13.08 -9.17
N VAL A 80 -11.67 -13.63 -8.52
CA VAL A 80 -12.20 -13.09 -7.26
C VAL A 80 -11.26 -13.39 -6.09
N THR A 81 -10.71 -14.60 -6.01
CA THR A 81 -9.73 -14.94 -4.96
C THR A 81 -8.41 -14.20 -5.15
N ASP A 82 -7.93 -14.07 -6.39
CA ASP A 82 -6.73 -13.30 -6.71
C ASP A 82 -6.90 -11.81 -6.35
N ALA A 83 -8.10 -11.26 -6.55
CA ALA A 83 -8.41 -9.90 -6.11
C ALA A 83 -8.38 -9.75 -4.58
N ILE A 84 -8.77 -10.79 -3.84
CA ILE A 84 -8.66 -10.81 -2.37
C ILE A 84 -7.19 -10.87 -1.96
N ASP A 85 -6.41 -11.78 -2.53
CA ASP A 85 -4.99 -11.95 -2.19
C ASP A 85 -4.20 -10.67 -2.51
N ALA A 86 -4.38 -10.10 -3.70
CA ALA A 86 -3.73 -8.85 -4.10
C ALA A 86 -4.10 -7.67 -3.17
N ALA A 87 -5.33 -7.64 -2.65
CA ALA A 87 -5.76 -6.60 -1.72
C ALA A 87 -5.03 -6.69 -0.36
N LEU A 88 -4.51 -7.88 0.00
CA LEU A 88 -3.84 -8.15 1.27
C LEU A 88 -2.30 -8.11 1.19
N GLU A 89 -1.71 -8.27 0.01
CA GLU A 89 -0.24 -8.43 -0.17
C GLU A 89 0.61 -7.19 0.15
N HIS A 90 0.09 -5.97 -0.08
CA HIS A 90 0.95 -4.79 -0.23
C HIS A 90 1.26 -4.05 1.07
N GLU A 91 0.33 -4.00 2.00
CA GLU A 91 0.47 -3.29 3.28
C GLU A 91 -0.50 -3.88 4.30
N ARG A 92 -0.12 -3.84 5.58
CA ARG A 92 -1.02 -4.16 6.68
C ARG A 92 -2.18 -3.17 6.63
N LEU A 93 -3.37 -3.68 6.43
CA LEU A 93 -4.57 -2.86 6.42
C LEU A 93 -5.05 -2.59 7.85
N ASN A 94 -5.47 -1.35 8.10
CA ASN A 94 -6.01 -0.95 9.39
C ASN A 94 -7.53 -1.18 9.47
N LEU A 95 -8.22 -1.06 8.34
CA LEU A 95 -9.67 -0.98 8.23
C LEU A 95 -10.20 -2.04 7.27
N LEU A 96 -11.27 -2.75 7.67
CA LEU A 96 -11.94 -3.73 6.80
C LEU A 96 -12.59 -3.03 5.60
N GLU A 97 -13.00 -1.78 5.79
CA GLU A 97 -13.54 -0.89 4.76
C GLU A 97 -12.56 -0.73 3.59
N THR A 98 -11.28 -0.52 3.89
CA THR A 98 -10.23 -0.36 2.87
C THR A 98 -9.99 -1.66 2.12
N VAL A 99 -10.00 -2.80 2.82
CA VAL A 99 -9.88 -4.12 2.18
C VAL A 99 -11.06 -4.34 1.24
N ALA A 100 -12.28 -4.14 1.73
CA ALA A 100 -13.50 -4.36 0.96
C ALA A 100 -13.51 -3.49 -0.31
N GLU A 101 -13.11 -2.22 -0.20
CA GLU A 101 -13.01 -1.31 -1.33
C GLU A 101 -12.00 -1.78 -2.39
N ARG A 102 -10.80 -2.21 -1.96
CA ARG A 102 -9.76 -2.71 -2.89
C ARG A 102 -10.23 -3.94 -3.64
N VAL A 103 -10.83 -4.89 -2.94
CA VAL A 103 -11.40 -6.10 -3.55
C VAL A 103 -12.47 -5.71 -4.58
N ALA A 104 -13.40 -4.82 -4.19
CA ALA A 104 -14.46 -4.37 -5.10
C ALA A 104 -13.90 -3.65 -6.34
N SER A 105 -12.96 -2.72 -6.15
CA SER A 105 -12.34 -1.99 -7.26
C SER A 105 -11.62 -2.92 -8.22
N ARG A 106 -10.82 -3.86 -7.70
CA ARG A 106 -10.05 -4.80 -8.54
C ARG A 106 -10.95 -5.72 -9.35
N ILE A 107 -12.04 -6.23 -8.75
CA ILE A 107 -13.02 -7.06 -9.47
C ILE A 107 -13.73 -6.26 -10.57
N LEU A 108 -14.03 -4.98 -10.33
CA LEU A 108 -14.71 -4.11 -11.30
C LEU A 108 -13.80 -3.65 -12.45
N GLU A 109 -12.50 -3.96 -12.43
CA GLU A 109 -11.62 -3.79 -13.59
C GLU A 109 -11.94 -4.80 -14.71
N GLU A 110 -12.62 -5.90 -14.38
CA GLU A 110 -13.05 -6.90 -15.34
C GLU A 110 -14.23 -6.38 -16.19
N PRO A 111 -14.13 -6.31 -17.53
CA PRO A 111 -15.12 -5.65 -18.38
C PRO A 111 -16.55 -6.21 -18.27
N ILE A 112 -16.68 -7.48 -17.89
CA ILE A 112 -17.97 -8.18 -17.75
C ILE A 112 -18.61 -7.98 -16.37
N ALA A 113 -17.88 -7.51 -15.37
CA ALA A 113 -18.40 -7.25 -14.03
C ALA A 113 -19.25 -5.97 -14.03
N ALA A 114 -20.54 -6.10 -13.74
CA ALA A 114 -21.47 -4.97 -13.68
C ALA A 114 -21.55 -4.39 -12.27
N ARG A 115 -21.61 -5.25 -11.26
CA ARG A 115 -21.77 -4.86 -9.85
C ARG A 115 -21.14 -5.90 -8.93
N VAL A 116 -20.62 -5.47 -7.79
CA VAL A 116 -20.01 -6.36 -6.80
C VAL A 116 -20.52 -6.05 -5.39
N PHE A 117 -20.78 -7.11 -4.64
CA PHE A 117 -21.14 -7.09 -3.23
C PHE A 117 -20.01 -7.76 -2.47
N VAL A 118 -19.43 -7.05 -1.50
CA VAL A 118 -18.31 -7.56 -0.70
C VAL A 118 -18.69 -7.48 0.77
N ARG A 119 -18.63 -8.61 1.45
CA ARG A 119 -18.72 -8.73 2.91
C ARG A 119 -17.39 -9.23 3.44
N VAL A 120 -16.82 -8.49 4.38
CA VAL A 120 -15.55 -8.84 5.04
C VAL A 120 -15.77 -8.86 6.55
N GLU A 121 -15.44 -9.97 7.20
CA GLU A 121 -15.69 -10.18 8.63
C GLU A 121 -14.45 -10.69 9.36
N LYS A 122 -14.17 -10.16 10.55
CA LYS A 122 -13.24 -10.75 11.52
C LYS A 122 -13.96 -11.81 12.34
N LEU A 123 -13.42 -13.02 12.38
CA LEU A 123 -14.01 -14.16 13.11
C LEU A 123 -13.56 -14.25 14.57
N ASP A 124 -12.43 -13.64 14.91
CA ASP A 124 -11.77 -13.84 16.20
C ASP A 124 -12.04 -12.71 17.21
N ARG A 125 -12.90 -11.73 16.87
CA ARG A 125 -13.12 -10.53 17.68
C ARG A 125 -14.46 -10.59 18.43
N GLY A 126 -14.42 -11.14 19.65
CA GLY A 126 -15.57 -11.19 20.55
C GLY A 126 -16.64 -12.21 20.12
N PRO A 127 -17.83 -12.21 20.74
CA PRO A 127 -18.90 -13.13 20.38
C PRO A 127 -19.54 -12.70 19.05
N GLY A 128 -19.31 -13.49 18.00
CA GLY A 128 -19.89 -13.29 16.66
C GLY A 128 -18.87 -12.80 15.63
N ALA A 129 -19.35 -12.57 14.41
CA ALA A 129 -18.56 -12.02 13.32
C ALA A 129 -18.79 -10.51 13.22
N LEU A 130 -17.71 -9.73 13.21
CA LEU A 130 -17.76 -8.27 13.07
C LEU A 130 -17.16 -7.89 11.72
N GLY A 131 -17.91 -7.14 10.92
CA GLY A 131 -17.51 -6.90 9.54
C GLY A 131 -18.18 -5.70 8.89
N VAL A 132 -17.82 -5.51 7.63
CA VAL A 132 -18.34 -4.47 6.75
C VAL A 132 -18.96 -5.11 5.51
N GLU A 133 -19.98 -4.45 4.97
CA GLU A 133 -20.65 -4.85 3.74
C GLU A 133 -20.72 -3.65 2.81
N ILE A 134 -20.23 -3.79 1.58
CA ILE A 134 -20.26 -2.74 0.57
C ILE A 134 -20.84 -3.27 -0.74
N VAL A 135 -21.37 -2.33 -1.53
CA VAL A 135 -21.82 -2.57 -2.90
C VAL A 135 -21.19 -1.52 -3.80
N ARG A 136 -20.63 -1.95 -4.92
CA ARG A 136 -20.05 -1.07 -5.94
C ARG A 136 -20.56 -1.46 -7.32
N ASP A 137 -20.89 -0.46 -8.12
CA ASP A 137 -21.36 -0.61 -9.50
C ASP A 137 -20.28 -0.08 -10.45
N ALA A 138 -20.03 -0.75 -11.56
CA ALA A 138 -19.03 -0.32 -12.56
C ALA A 138 -19.32 1.10 -13.10
N LEU A 139 -20.61 1.48 -13.17
CA LEU A 139 -21.06 2.80 -13.61
C LEU A 139 -20.89 3.90 -12.56
N CYS A 140 -20.71 3.53 -11.29
CA CYS A 140 -20.57 4.46 -10.16
C CYS A 140 -19.15 4.45 -9.58
N ALA A 141 -18.24 3.68 -10.18
CA ALA A 141 -16.82 3.74 -9.89
C ALA A 141 -16.33 5.15 -10.29
N ASP A 142 -15.93 5.94 -9.30
CA ASP A 142 -15.16 7.15 -9.57
C ASP A 142 -13.93 6.74 -10.41
N PRO A 143 -13.63 7.43 -11.53
CA PRO A 143 -12.53 7.06 -12.43
C PRO A 143 -11.16 7.44 -11.84
N LYS A 144 -10.83 6.91 -10.66
CA LYS A 144 -9.60 7.24 -9.92
C LYS A 144 -8.87 6.02 -9.37
N THR A 145 -8.74 4.99 -10.18
CA THR A 145 -7.56 4.11 -10.07
C THR A 145 -7.15 3.71 -11.47
N GLU A 146 -6.69 4.69 -12.26
CA GLU A 146 -5.95 4.29 -13.46
C GLU A 146 -4.72 3.49 -13.01
N PRO A 147 -4.38 2.38 -13.68
CA PRO A 147 -3.08 1.75 -13.56
C PRO A 147 -2.04 2.74 -14.11
N HIS A 148 -1.61 3.66 -13.26
CA HIS A 148 -0.63 4.66 -13.63
C HIS A 148 0.69 3.95 -13.93
N HIS A 149 1.24 4.18 -15.12
CA HIS A 149 2.69 4.15 -15.31
C HIS A 149 3.27 5.25 -14.39
N ALA A 150 3.47 4.89 -13.12
CA ALA A 150 4.08 5.77 -12.13
C ALA A 150 5.47 6.15 -12.62
N ALA A 151 5.76 7.44 -12.71
CA ALA A 151 7.12 7.91 -12.97
C ALA A 151 8.04 7.27 -11.93
N GLN A 152 9.05 6.53 -12.37
CA GLN A 152 9.97 5.82 -11.48
C GLN A 152 10.82 6.86 -10.73
N PRO A 153 10.71 6.97 -9.39
CA PRO A 153 11.44 7.98 -8.64
C PRO A 153 12.92 7.62 -8.57
N ARG A 154 13.76 8.63 -8.27
CA ARG A 154 15.11 8.41 -7.76
C ARG A 154 15.09 8.48 -6.23
N VAL A 155 15.64 7.47 -5.58
CA VAL A 155 15.81 7.47 -4.13
C VAL A 155 17.21 7.96 -3.80
N ILE A 156 17.34 8.87 -2.85
CA ILE A 156 18.64 9.39 -2.41
C ILE A 156 18.75 9.17 -0.91
N PHE A 157 19.76 8.43 -0.48
CA PHE A 157 20.12 8.28 0.92
C PHE A 157 21.13 9.35 1.32
N LEU A 158 20.81 10.12 2.37
CA LEU A 158 21.68 11.14 2.93
C LEU A 158 22.21 10.68 4.30
N SER A 159 23.53 10.61 4.43
CA SER A 159 24.19 10.47 5.74
C SER A 159 23.95 11.73 6.61
N ASN A 160 24.14 11.62 7.92
CA ASN A 160 24.03 12.80 8.80
C ASN A 160 25.08 13.88 8.49
N ILE A 161 26.23 13.48 7.94
CA ILE A 161 27.27 14.42 7.52
C ILE A 161 26.82 15.11 6.23
N ALA A 162 26.22 14.37 5.29
CA ALA A 162 25.63 14.94 4.08
C ALA A 162 24.55 15.99 4.41
N ILE A 163 23.64 15.70 5.36
CA ILE A 163 22.60 16.63 5.83
C ILE A 163 23.20 17.97 6.31
N LYS A 164 24.37 17.93 6.95
CA LYS A 164 25.09 19.09 7.50
C LYS A 164 26.06 19.75 6.50
N SER A 165 26.17 19.22 5.28
CA SER A 165 27.12 19.70 4.27
C SER A 165 26.77 21.10 3.78
N GLU A 166 27.79 21.89 3.47
CA GLU A 166 27.63 23.21 2.83
C GLU A 166 26.97 23.10 1.45
N ASN A 167 27.11 21.94 0.78
CA ASN A 167 26.53 21.67 -0.54
C ASN A 167 25.04 21.33 -0.50
N MET A 168 24.42 21.17 0.69
CA MET A 168 23.03 20.71 0.81
C MET A 168 22.03 21.61 0.07
N ALA A 169 22.18 22.93 0.20
CA ALA A 169 21.28 23.87 -0.47
C ALA A 169 21.38 23.75 -2.01
N GLN A 170 22.60 23.64 -2.53
CA GLN A 170 22.86 23.44 -3.97
C GLN A 170 22.27 22.13 -4.48
N TRP A 171 22.45 21.04 -3.72
CA TRP A 171 21.87 19.75 -4.09
C TRP A 171 20.34 19.79 -4.11
N LEU A 172 19.70 20.43 -3.12
CA LEU A 172 18.24 20.59 -3.13
C LEU A 172 17.76 21.46 -4.30
N ASP A 173 18.50 22.49 -4.68
CA ASP A 173 18.22 23.31 -5.86
C ASP A 173 18.32 22.50 -7.15
N GLU A 174 19.34 21.65 -7.28
CA GLU A 174 19.46 20.75 -8.42
C GLU A 174 18.27 19.78 -8.49
N LEU A 175 17.96 19.11 -7.39
CA LEU A 175 16.86 18.14 -7.33
C LEU A 175 15.50 18.78 -7.62
N ALA A 176 15.26 20.02 -7.15
CA ALA A 176 14.03 20.75 -7.43
C ALA A 176 13.88 21.14 -8.91
N ASN A 177 14.99 21.25 -9.65
CA ASN A 177 14.99 21.57 -11.08
C ASN A 177 14.89 20.34 -11.98
N GLN A 178 15.04 19.13 -11.42
CA GLN A 178 14.88 17.89 -12.16
C GLN A 178 13.39 17.55 -12.36
N LYS A 179 13.06 16.94 -13.50
CA LYS A 179 11.68 16.51 -13.81
C LYS A 179 11.31 15.16 -13.17
N GLU A 180 12.31 14.44 -12.65
CA GLU A 180 12.13 13.11 -12.08
C GLU A 180 11.73 13.24 -10.61
N PRO A 181 10.73 12.48 -10.13
CA PRO A 181 10.38 12.50 -8.71
C PRO A 181 11.53 12.04 -7.83
N VAL A 182 11.77 12.74 -6.73
CA VAL A 182 12.87 12.44 -5.79
C VAL A 182 12.32 12.10 -4.42
N VAL A 183 12.83 11.01 -3.84
CA VAL A 183 12.56 10.59 -2.46
C VAL A 183 13.87 10.56 -1.68
N LEU A 184 13.98 11.46 -0.71
CA LEU A 184 15.08 11.53 0.25
C LEU A 184 14.83 10.56 1.39
N THR A 185 15.85 9.79 1.74
CA THR A 185 15.88 8.83 2.85
C THR A 185 17.08 9.15 3.72
N LEU A 186 16.97 8.94 5.03
CA LEU A 186 17.92 9.48 6.00
C LEU A 186 18.45 8.40 6.94
N GLY A 187 19.66 8.64 7.44
CA GLY A 187 20.26 7.85 8.50
C GLY A 187 19.61 8.05 9.87
N MET A 188 19.93 7.16 10.81
CA MET A 188 19.71 7.36 12.25
C MET A 188 20.43 8.63 12.70
N PRO A 189 19.76 9.61 13.33
CA PRO A 189 20.42 10.86 13.74
C PRO A 189 21.45 10.63 14.86
N GLU A 190 22.49 11.47 14.90
CA GLU A 190 23.53 11.50 15.94
C GLU A 190 23.05 12.22 17.22
N VAL A 191 21.83 11.92 17.67
CA VAL A 191 21.27 12.46 18.92
C VAL A 191 20.97 11.31 19.88
N PRO A 192 21.09 11.52 21.20
CA PRO A 192 20.71 10.50 22.17
C PRO A 192 19.24 10.11 21.99
N ARG A 193 18.98 8.81 21.81
CA ARG A 193 17.64 8.23 21.75
C ARG A 193 17.33 7.46 23.02
N LEU A 194 16.04 7.24 23.27
CA LEU A 194 15.60 6.45 24.43
C LEU A 194 16.00 4.99 24.26
N THR A 195 16.46 4.37 25.36
CA THR A 195 16.69 2.93 25.43
C THR A 195 15.64 2.30 26.33
N VAL A 196 14.93 1.30 25.81
CA VAL A 196 13.83 0.61 26.48
C VAL A 196 14.06 -0.90 26.47
N ALA A 197 13.50 -1.60 27.46
CA ALA A 197 13.76 -3.04 27.65
C ALA A 197 13.12 -3.94 26.57
N SER A 198 11.99 -3.53 26.00
CA SER A 198 11.28 -4.33 24.98
C SER A 198 11.88 -4.10 23.60
N ALA A 199 12.33 -5.16 22.93
CA ALA A 199 12.88 -5.09 21.58
C ALA A 199 11.88 -4.49 20.56
N ILE A 200 10.59 -4.83 20.68
CA ILE A 200 9.53 -4.29 19.80
C ILE A 200 9.38 -2.79 20.03
N ALA A 201 9.39 -2.35 21.29
CA ALA A 201 9.31 -0.94 21.63
C ALA A 201 10.59 -0.19 21.20
N GLN A 202 11.76 -0.79 21.36
CA GLN A 202 13.03 -0.20 20.95
C GLN A 202 13.06 0.03 19.45
N ARG A 203 12.65 -0.95 18.65
CA ARG A 203 12.52 -0.80 17.19
C ARG A 203 11.62 0.37 16.80
N THR A 204 10.51 0.57 17.53
CA THR A 204 9.62 1.72 17.31
C THR A 204 10.31 3.05 17.66
N VAL A 205 11.02 3.12 18.79
CA VAL A 205 11.80 4.31 19.19
C VAL A 205 12.86 4.65 18.16
N ASP A 206 13.55 3.64 17.64
CA ASP A 206 14.60 3.80 16.65
C ASP A 206 14.04 4.34 15.32
N LEU A 207 12.93 3.78 14.84
CA LEU A 207 12.25 4.28 13.63
C LEU A 207 11.74 5.72 13.81
N LEU A 208 11.16 6.04 14.96
CA LEU A 208 10.73 7.41 15.29
C LEU A 208 11.91 8.39 15.37
N SER A 209 13.11 7.91 15.69
CA SER A 209 14.32 8.74 15.66
C SER A 209 14.70 9.11 14.22
N ILE A 210 14.53 8.19 13.26
CA ILE A 210 14.71 8.50 11.83
C ILE A 210 13.63 9.49 11.35
N ASP A 211 12.37 9.32 11.77
CA ASP A 211 11.30 10.29 11.48
C ASP A 211 11.63 11.69 12.00
N GLN A 212 12.22 11.81 13.20
CA GLN A 212 12.69 13.10 13.71
C GLN A 212 13.77 13.72 12.82
N ASN A 213 14.67 12.91 12.28
CA ASN A 213 15.68 13.39 11.32
C ASN A 213 15.04 13.91 10.03
N ALA A 214 13.95 13.26 9.57
CA ALA A 214 13.18 13.72 8.42
C ALA A 214 12.58 15.13 8.65
N TRP A 215 12.03 15.38 9.83
CA TRP A 215 11.55 16.70 10.21
C TRP A 215 12.67 17.72 10.38
N ALA A 216 13.83 17.31 10.87
CA ALA A 216 15.00 18.18 10.98
C ALA A 216 15.48 18.67 9.59
N LEU A 217 15.56 17.78 8.59
CA LEU A 217 15.88 18.16 7.22
C LEU A 217 14.78 19.04 6.59
N ALA A 218 13.51 18.71 6.80
CA ALA A 218 12.40 19.52 6.29
C ALA A 218 12.38 20.95 6.84
N ALA A 219 12.96 21.18 8.03
CA ALA A 219 13.10 22.52 8.61
C ALA A 219 14.18 23.37 7.91
N ILE A 220 15.10 22.74 7.16
CA ILE A 220 16.16 23.44 6.41
C ILE A 220 15.59 24.09 5.14
N ASP A 221 14.67 23.40 4.44
CA ASP A 221 14.10 23.89 3.18
C ASP A 221 12.60 23.56 3.06
N GLY A 222 11.77 24.60 2.91
CA GLY A 222 10.32 24.48 2.84
C GLY A 222 9.77 23.77 1.59
N ARG A 223 10.61 23.47 0.59
CA ARG A 223 10.23 22.64 -0.57
C ARG A 223 10.15 21.16 -0.24
N CYS A 224 10.83 20.72 0.82
CA CYS A 224 10.89 19.33 1.20
C CYS A 224 9.67 18.94 2.04
N ARG A 225 8.93 17.91 1.61
CA ARG A 225 7.74 17.45 2.32
C ARG A 225 7.97 16.10 2.97
N VAL A 226 7.79 16.03 4.28
CA VAL A 226 7.83 14.76 5.02
C VAL A 226 6.61 13.92 4.65
N VAL A 227 6.84 12.65 4.32
CA VAL A 227 5.81 11.67 3.95
C VAL A 227 6.01 10.38 4.72
N SER A 228 4.91 9.79 5.17
CA SER A 228 4.91 8.62 6.05
C SER A 228 4.05 7.46 5.53
N THR A 229 3.39 7.64 4.38
CA THR A 229 2.54 6.62 3.75
C THR A 229 2.80 6.51 2.26
N LYS A 230 2.47 5.35 1.68
CA LYS A 230 2.56 5.12 0.23
C LYS A 230 1.70 6.11 -0.56
N THR A 231 0.47 6.39 -0.09
CA THR A 231 -0.42 7.35 -0.75
C THR A 231 0.14 8.77 -0.76
N GLU A 232 0.77 9.20 0.33
CA GLU A 232 1.45 10.51 0.37
C GLU A 232 2.65 10.57 -0.58
N LEU A 233 3.45 9.50 -0.64
CA LEU A 233 4.54 9.36 -1.61
C LEU A 233 4.02 9.46 -3.05
N ASP A 234 3.02 8.66 -3.41
CA ASP A 234 2.42 8.64 -4.76
C ASP A 234 1.87 10.01 -5.15
N TRP A 235 1.18 10.69 -4.22
CA TRP A 235 0.71 12.04 -4.46
C TRP A 235 1.87 13.01 -4.66
N SER A 236 2.90 12.95 -3.82
CA SER A 236 4.06 13.83 -3.88
C SER A 236 4.82 13.69 -5.21
N MET A 237 5.00 12.44 -5.66
CA MET A 237 5.64 12.12 -6.93
C MET A 237 4.86 12.67 -8.13
N LYS A 238 3.53 12.59 -8.13
CA LYS A 238 2.68 13.15 -9.19
C LYS A 238 2.75 14.67 -9.31
N HIS A 239 3.11 15.36 -8.22
CA HIS A 239 3.20 16.82 -8.16
C HIS A 239 4.65 17.33 -8.25
N GLY A 240 5.63 16.43 -8.47
CA GLY A 240 7.05 16.80 -8.60
C GLY A 240 7.64 17.40 -7.33
N LEU A 241 7.12 17.06 -6.14
CA LEU A 241 7.64 17.55 -4.88
C LEU A 241 8.78 16.68 -4.36
N ILE A 242 9.78 17.30 -3.74
CA ILE A 242 10.85 16.60 -3.03
C ILE A 242 10.23 15.99 -1.77
N SER A 243 10.27 14.66 -1.67
CA SER A 243 9.69 13.92 -0.56
C SER A 243 10.78 13.49 0.41
N ILE A 244 10.63 13.72 1.70
CA ILE A 244 11.50 13.13 2.73
C ILE A 244 10.72 12.01 3.40
N TRP A 245 11.24 10.79 3.33
CA TRP A 245 10.56 9.62 3.90
C TRP A 245 10.76 9.53 5.41
N ALA A 246 9.64 9.53 6.15
CA ALA A 246 9.56 9.15 7.56
C ALA A 246 9.17 7.66 7.64
N PRO A 247 10.13 6.76 7.94
CA PRO A 247 9.94 5.32 7.75
C PRO A 247 9.00 4.63 8.73
N SER A 248 8.76 5.21 9.93
CA SER A 248 8.16 4.44 11.04
C SER A 248 6.83 3.79 10.67
N LYS A 249 5.92 4.55 10.06
CA LYS A 249 4.59 4.05 9.71
C LYS A 249 4.64 2.96 8.64
N MET A 250 5.34 3.20 7.53
CA MET A 250 5.43 2.23 6.44
C MET A 250 6.14 0.94 6.85
N ILE A 251 7.18 1.01 7.68
CA ILE A 251 7.91 -0.19 8.13
C ILE A 251 7.08 -0.96 9.17
N LEU A 252 6.45 -0.28 10.13
CA LEU A 252 5.66 -0.95 11.17
C LEU A 252 4.35 -1.54 10.64
N ASP A 253 3.82 -0.98 9.55
CA ASP A 253 2.61 -1.47 8.87
C ASP A 253 2.98 -2.36 7.65
N ALA A 254 4.25 -2.73 7.44
CA ALA A 254 4.62 -3.63 6.34
C ALA A 254 4.30 -5.09 6.67
N VAL A 255 3.71 -5.83 5.70
CA VAL A 255 3.48 -7.29 5.82
C VAL A 255 4.82 -8.04 5.91
N ILE A 256 5.78 -7.63 5.09
CA ILE A 256 7.16 -8.14 5.11
C ILE A 256 8.09 -6.93 5.33
N PRO A 257 8.35 -6.55 6.59
CA PRO A 257 9.23 -5.44 6.89
C PRO A 257 10.70 -5.82 6.66
N PRO A 258 11.58 -4.86 6.34
CA PRO A 258 13.01 -5.12 6.29
C PRO A 258 13.51 -5.56 7.68
N LEU A 259 14.36 -6.60 7.70
CA LEU A 259 14.96 -7.13 8.94
C LEU A 259 16.14 -6.31 9.46
N ALA A 260 16.42 -5.18 8.81
CA ALA A 260 17.57 -4.34 9.12
C ALA A 260 17.49 -3.70 10.51
N ASP A 261 18.67 -3.51 11.11
CA ASP A 261 18.86 -2.64 12.27
C ASP A 261 18.66 -1.18 11.84
N ALA A 262 18.11 -0.35 12.73
CA ALA A 262 17.93 1.07 12.45
C ALA A 262 19.26 1.82 12.30
N GLU A 263 20.35 1.30 12.86
CA GLU A 263 21.70 1.82 12.58
C GLU A 263 22.15 1.56 11.12
N LYS A 264 21.48 0.64 10.43
CA LYS A 264 21.64 0.37 9.00
C LYS A 264 20.47 0.91 8.18
N ALA A 265 20.09 2.16 8.43
CA ALA A 265 18.97 2.82 7.73
C ALA A 265 19.08 2.83 6.19
N HIS A 266 20.28 2.65 5.62
CA HIS A 266 20.46 2.45 4.18
C HIS A 266 19.72 1.20 3.66
N GLU A 267 19.61 0.13 4.46
CA GLU A 267 18.84 -1.08 4.12
C GLU A 267 17.33 -0.78 4.05
N TYR A 268 16.80 0.10 4.92
CA TYR A 268 15.41 0.58 4.81
C TYR A 268 15.17 1.38 3.53
N SER A 269 16.19 2.11 3.09
CA SER A 269 16.13 2.91 1.86
C SER A 269 16.09 2.04 0.62
N ILE A 270 16.82 0.91 0.62
CA ILE A 270 16.76 -0.11 -0.42
C ILE A 270 15.40 -0.79 -0.46
N TRP A 271 14.86 -1.17 0.71
CA TRP A 271 13.53 -1.75 0.82
C TRP A 271 12.45 -0.81 0.25
N LEU A 272 12.51 0.48 0.59
CA LEU A 272 11.60 1.48 0.05
C LEU A 272 11.75 1.57 -1.48
N ALA A 273 13.00 1.67 -1.97
CA ALA A 273 13.28 1.77 -3.39
C ALA A 273 12.65 0.60 -4.17
N GLN A 274 12.78 -0.62 -3.67
CA GLN A 274 12.15 -1.82 -4.25
C GLN A 274 10.62 -1.73 -4.23
N MET A 275 10.06 -1.35 -3.08
CA MET A 275 8.61 -1.22 -2.87
C MET A 275 7.96 -0.21 -3.82
N ILE A 276 8.63 0.89 -4.12
CA ILE A 276 8.14 1.94 -5.03
C ILE A 276 8.66 1.80 -6.47
N LYS A 277 9.40 0.72 -6.78
CA LYS A 277 10.03 0.47 -8.10
C LYS A 277 10.86 1.67 -8.58
N ALA A 278 11.72 2.17 -7.70
CA ALA A 278 12.60 3.29 -7.99
C ALA A 278 13.56 2.97 -9.16
N ARG A 279 13.88 3.99 -9.94
CA ARG A 279 14.79 3.88 -11.09
C ARG A 279 16.22 3.58 -10.66
N ALA A 280 16.64 4.22 -9.58
CA ALA A 280 17.97 4.09 -9.00
C ALA A 280 17.94 4.56 -7.53
N ILE A 281 18.93 4.11 -6.77
CA ILE A 281 19.24 4.62 -5.43
C ILE A 281 20.67 5.18 -5.38
N THR A 282 20.80 6.43 -4.94
CA THR A 282 22.10 7.10 -4.74
C THR A 282 22.41 7.20 -3.26
N PHE A 283 23.59 6.78 -2.82
CA PHE A 283 24.07 6.95 -1.45
C PHE A 283 25.07 8.11 -1.38
N VAL A 284 24.72 9.16 -0.64
CA VAL A 284 25.59 10.31 -0.41
C VAL A 284 26.34 10.08 0.90
N ASP A 285 27.67 10.04 0.82
CA ASP A 285 28.56 9.83 1.97
C ASP A 285 28.23 8.55 2.78
N CYS A 286 27.93 7.47 2.06
CA CYS A 286 27.69 6.17 2.66
C CYS A 286 28.17 5.06 1.71
N ALA A 287 29.18 4.32 2.12
CA ALA A 287 29.64 3.12 1.41
C ALA A 287 28.74 1.95 1.79
N VAL A 288 28.09 1.33 0.80
CA VAL A 288 27.18 0.21 1.01
C VAL A 288 27.66 -0.97 0.19
N SER A 289 27.80 -2.13 0.83
CA SER A 289 28.18 -3.39 0.20
C SER A 289 27.02 -4.39 0.28
N CYS A 290 25.94 -4.11 -0.46
CA CYS A 290 24.78 -4.99 -0.56
C CYS A 290 24.36 -5.21 -2.00
N VAL A 291 23.60 -6.28 -2.24
CA VAL A 291 23.01 -6.59 -3.54
C VAL A 291 21.60 -6.02 -3.57
N SER A 292 21.29 -5.24 -4.61
CA SER A 292 19.96 -4.69 -4.86
C SER A 292 19.56 -5.00 -6.30
N GLU A 293 18.27 -5.21 -6.54
CA GLU A 293 17.69 -5.29 -7.89
C GLU A 293 17.65 -3.91 -8.58
N ILE A 294 17.77 -2.84 -7.79
CA ILE A 294 17.76 -1.45 -8.26
C ILE A 294 19.19 -0.96 -8.44
N PRO A 295 19.51 -0.27 -9.55
CA PRO A 295 20.82 0.35 -9.76
C PRO A 295 21.25 1.22 -8.57
N MET A 296 22.45 0.97 -8.04
CA MET A 296 23.03 1.69 -6.92
C MET A 296 24.20 2.56 -7.38
N SER A 297 24.28 3.80 -6.89
CA SER A 297 25.43 4.69 -7.08
C SER A 297 25.87 5.29 -5.75
N HIS A 298 27.13 5.72 -5.69
CA HIS A 298 27.71 6.38 -4.53
C HIS A 298 28.26 7.75 -4.93
N VAL A 299 28.03 8.73 -4.07
CA VAL A 299 28.52 10.10 -4.27
C VAL A 299 29.19 10.60 -2.99
N ASP A 300 30.37 11.18 -3.15
CA ASP A 300 31.14 11.77 -2.05
C ASP A 300 30.64 13.18 -1.71
N LEU A 301 30.91 13.65 -0.49
CA LEU A 301 30.49 14.98 0.00
C LEU A 301 30.96 16.15 -0.87
N GLY A 302 32.09 15.98 -1.56
CA GLY A 302 32.69 17.01 -2.42
C GLY A 302 32.09 17.10 -3.82
N ALA A 303 31.12 16.26 -4.16
CA ALA A 303 30.49 16.30 -5.47
C ALA A 303 29.57 17.53 -5.62
N GLU A 304 29.69 18.20 -6.76
CA GLU A 304 28.82 19.33 -7.13
C GLU A 304 27.38 18.89 -7.44
N HIS A 305 27.16 17.58 -7.68
CA HIS A 305 25.90 16.99 -8.13
C HIS A 305 25.58 15.66 -7.43
N ILE A 306 24.29 15.42 -7.13
CA ILE A 306 23.75 14.17 -6.56
C ILE A 306 22.46 13.71 -7.25
#